data_AF-A0A2G9UQD0-F1
#
_entry.id   AF-A0A2G9UQD0-F1
#
_cell.length_a   1.000
_cell.length_b   1.000
_cell.length_c   1.000
_cell.angle_alpha   90.00
_cell.angle_beta   90.00
_cell.angle_gamma   90.00
#
_symmetry.space_group_name_H-M   'P 1'
#
loop_
_entity.id
_entity.type
_entity.pdbx_description
1 polymer ?
#
loop_
_entity_poly.entity_id
_entity_poly.type
_entity_poly.pdbx_seq_one_letter_code
_entity_poly.pdbx_strand_id
1 'polypeptide(L)'
;MENGCHSTPHLKNNNLCEAEIEFFNEYCSSLAEFQAGIGENGVNLLLSTHPPKALYVQVRVLENYGEFETSDGNLVMLQVNSTQLISVGFNACQGVDLTEFNEL
;
A
#
# COMPACT_ATOMS: atom_id res chain seq x y z
N MET A 1 10.50 3.69 7.67
CA MET A 1 9.82 2.91 6.62
C MET A 1 8.50 2.42 7.18
N GLU A 2 7.39 2.64 6.49
CA GLU A 2 6.13 1.96 6.85
C GLU A 2 6.27 0.48 6.48
N ASN A 3 6.10 -0.39 7.48
CA ASN A 3 6.21 -1.83 7.30
C ASN A 3 5.02 -2.32 6.47
N GLY A 4 5.27 -3.09 5.40
CA GLY A 4 4.25 -3.63 4.48
C GLY A 4 3.22 -4.58 5.11
N CYS A 5 3.24 -4.75 6.43
CA CYS A 5 2.24 -5.49 7.21
C CYS A 5 1.29 -4.55 7.96
N HIS A 6 0.83 -3.47 7.32
CA HIS A 6 -0.40 -2.81 7.75
C HIS A 6 -1.59 -3.47 7.03
N SER A 7 -1.79 -4.77 7.24
CA SER A 7 -3.05 -5.41 6.89
C SER A 7 -4.14 -4.76 7.72
N THR A 8 -5.19 -4.24 7.05
CA THR A 8 -6.40 -3.69 7.68
C THR A 8 -6.77 -4.46 8.95
N PRO A 9 -6.87 -3.80 10.12
CA PRO A 9 -7.10 -4.47 11.42
C PRO A 9 -8.35 -5.36 11.42
N HIS A 10 -9.30 -5.12 10.52
CA HIS A 10 -10.52 -5.92 10.36
C HIS A 10 -10.29 -7.35 9.83
N LEU A 11 -9.29 -7.57 8.96
CA LEU A 11 -9.00 -8.89 8.38
C LEU A 11 -8.34 -9.83 9.39
N LYS A 12 -7.55 -9.27 10.30
CA LYS A 12 -6.77 -10.03 11.28
C LYS A 12 -7.61 -10.60 12.42
N ASN A 13 -8.78 -10.02 12.68
CA ASN A 13 -9.51 -10.25 13.93
C ASN A 13 -10.75 -11.14 13.81
N ASN A 14 -11.25 -11.45 12.61
CA ASN A 14 -12.54 -12.13 12.46
C ASN A 14 -12.48 -13.58 11.98
N ASN A 15 -11.36 -14.02 11.38
CA ASN A 15 -11.26 -15.34 10.73
C ASN A 15 -10.01 -16.15 11.12
N LEU A 16 -9.16 -15.63 12.01
CA LEU A 16 -7.91 -16.28 12.43
C LEU A 16 -8.02 -16.78 13.87
N CYS A 17 -7.47 -17.96 14.14
CA CYS A 17 -7.26 -18.41 15.51
C CYS A 17 -6.03 -17.74 16.15
N GLU A 18 -5.91 -17.85 17.47
CA GLU A 18 -4.82 -17.20 18.23
C GLU A 18 -3.42 -17.59 17.72
N ALA A 19 -3.20 -18.87 17.41
CA ALA A 19 -1.94 -19.36 16.87
C ALA A 19 -1.61 -18.77 15.48
N GLU A 20 -2.61 -18.57 14.63
CA GLU A 20 -2.42 -17.96 13.30
C GLU A 20 -2.10 -16.47 13.40
N ILE A 21 -2.69 -15.78 14.39
CA ILE A 21 -2.38 -14.37 14.67
C ILE A 21 -0.91 -14.24 15.11
N GLU A 22 -0.45 -15.09 16.01
CA GLU A 22 0.95 -15.13 16.45
C GLU A 22 1.91 -15.40 15.28
N PHE A 23 1.64 -16.45 14.49
CA PHE A 23 2.43 -16.78 13.31
C PHE A 23 2.49 -15.63 12.30
N PHE A 24 1.35 -14.98 12.04
CA PHE A 24 1.28 -13.85 11.12
C PHE A 24 2.10 -12.65 11.63
N ASN A 25 2.03 -12.36 12.93
CA ASN A 25 2.83 -11.29 13.53
C ASN A 25 4.34 -11.57 13.42
N GLU A 26 4.75 -12.80 13.67
CA GLU A 26 6.15 -13.23 13.57
C GLU A 26 6.66 -13.15 12.12
N TYR A 27 5.86 -13.64 11.17
CA TYR A 27 6.17 -13.53 9.74
C TYR A 27 6.32 -12.07 9.30
N CYS A 28 5.38 -11.20 9.70
CA CYS A 28 5.44 -9.78 9.38
C CYS A 28 6.68 -9.09 9.94
N SER A 29 7.07 -9.45 11.16
CA SER A 29 8.26 -8.90 11.81
C SER A 29 9.53 -9.34 11.07
N SER A 30 9.61 -10.64 10.73
CA SER A 30 10.73 -11.22 9.98
C SER A 30 10.86 -10.60 8.57
N LEU A 31 9.73 -10.37 7.90
CA LEU A 31 9.71 -9.72 6.59
C LEU A 31 10.18 -8.26 6.68
N ALA A 32 9.73 -7.52 7.69
CA ALA A 32 10.15 -6.13 7.90
C ALA A 32 11.67 -6.03 8.16
N GLU A 33 12.22 -6.93 8.97
CA GLU A 33 13.67 -7.00 9.23
C GLU A 33 14.45 -7.30 7.94
N PHE A 34 13.98 -8.27 7.14
CA PHE A 34 14.59 -8.60 5.85
C PHE A 34 14.54 -7.41 4.88
N GLN A 35 13.39 -6.76 4.75
CA GLN A 35 13.19 -5.58 3.90
C GLN A 35 14.11 -4.43 4.33
N ALA A 36 14.29 -4.21 5.63
CA ALA A 36 15.20 -3.19 6.15
C ALA A 36 16.68 -3.51 5.90
N GLY A 37 17.06 -4.80 5.88
CA GLY A 37 18.43 -5.25 5.65
C GLY A 37 18.91 -5.17 4.19
N ILE A 38 18.03 -4.89 3.22
CA ILE A 38 18.39 -4.81 1.81
C ILE A 38 18.77 -3.37 1.43
N GLY A 39 20.03 -3.15 1.09
CA GLY A 39 20.54 -1.84 0.70
C GLY A 39 20.63 -0.85 1.88
N GLU A 40 20.96 0.41 1.60
CA GLU A 40 21.16 1.42 2.64
C GLU A 40 19.84 1.95 3.23
N ASN A 41 18.77 1.93 2.44
CA ASN A 41 17.45 2.48 2.78
C ASN A 41 16.34 1.42 2.81
N GLY A 42 16.68 0.14 2.91
CA GLY A 42 15.72 -0.95 2.79
C GLY A 42 15.04 -1.03 1.41
N VAL A 43 14.28 -2.10 1.19
CA VAL A 43 13.39 -2.22 0.03
C VAL A 43 12.08 -2.85 0.44
N ASN A 44 10.96 -2.25 0.04
CA ASN A 44 9.66 -2.88 0.22
C ASN A 44 9.29 -3.68 -1.04
N LEU A 45 9.53 -4.99 -0.96
CA LEU A 45 9.26 -5.98 -2.02
C LEU A 45 7.78 -6.10 -2.44
N LEU A 46 6.84 -5.55 -1.65
CA LEU A 46 5.41 -5.61 -1.95
C LEU A 46 4.96 -4.44 -2.83
N LEU A 47 5.81 -3.42 -3.01
CA LEU A 47 5.56 -2.29 -3.87
C LEU A 47 6.15 -2.60 -5.25
N SER A 48 5.36 -2.43 -6.31
CA SER A 48 5.82 -2.58 -7.71
C SER A 48 6.03 -4.02 -8.20
N THR A 49 5.01 -4.88 -8.03
CA THR A 49 4.97 -6.23 -8.63
C THR A 49 4.84 -6.21 -10.17
N HIS A 50 4.54 -5.06 -10.75
CA HIS A 50 4.44 -4.85 -12.20
C HIS A 50 5.43 -3.77 -12.67
N PRO A 51 6.02 -3.91 -13.87
CA PRO A 51 6.86 -2.87 -14.45
C PRO A 51 6.10 -1.54 -14.58
N PRO A 52 6.70 -0.40 -14.17
CA PRO A 52 6.05 0.91 -14.29
C PRO A 52 5.91 1.30 -15.78
N LYS A 53 4.68 1.61 -16.19
CA LYS A 53 4.36 2.04 -17.57
C LYS A 53 4.47 3.55 -17.77
N ALA A 54 4.28 4.32 -16.69
CA ALA A 54 4.33 5.78 -16.65
C ALA A 54 4.79 6.26 -15.27
N LEU A 55 5.20 7.53 -15.18
CA LEU A 55 5.55 8.19 -13.91
C LEU A 55 4.31 8.59 -13.10
N TYR A 56 3.25 9.01 -13.78
CA TYR A 56 1.96 9.37 -13.21
C TYR A 56 0.85 8.56 -13.86
N VAL A 57 -0.18 8.25 -13.07
CA VAL A 57 -1.38 7.54 -13.52
C VAL A 57 -2.63 8.28 -13.06
N GLN A 58 -3.65 8.27 -13.90
CA GLN A 58 -4.97 8.77 -13.54
C GLN A 58 -5.78 7.61 -12.95
N VAL A 59 -6.29 7.80 -11.74
CA VAL A 59 -7.04 6.78 -11.02
C VAL A 59 -8.41 7.29 -10.61
N ARG A 60 -9.41 6.39 -10.63
CA ARG A 60 -10.76 6.67 -10.14
C ARG A 60 -10.99 6.03 -8.79
N VAL A 61 -11.25 6.85 -7.78
CA VAL A 61 -11.42 6.41 -6.40
C VAL A 61 -12.78 5.72 -6.23
N LEU A 62 -12.81 4.45 -5.79
CA LEU A 62 -14.07 3.71 -5.61
C LEU A 62 -14.68 3.87 -4.21
N GLU A 63 -13.89 4.26 -3.20
CA GLU A 63 -14.36 4.47 -1.81
C GLU A 63 -13.65 5.66 -1.15
N ASN A 64 -14.24 6.26 -0.11
CA ASN A 64 -13.62 7.39 0.58
C ASN A 64 -12.49 6.93 1.50
N TYR A 65 -11.30 7.52 1.33
CA TYR A 65 -10.11 7.20 2.12
C TYR A 65 -9.51 8.42 2.84
N GLY A 66 -9.95 9.64 2.50
CA GLY A 66 -9.47 10.87 3.14
C GLY A 66 -8.18 11.41 2.51
N GLU A 67 -7.37 12.11 3.29
CA GLU A 67 -6.12 12.75 2.82
C GLU A 67 -4.94 11.79 2.88
N PHE A 68 -4.20 11.69 1.78
CA PHE A 68 -3.01 10.86 1.65
C PHE A 68 -1.82 11.68 1.17
N GLU A 69 -0.65 11.42 1.75
CA GLU A 69 0.61 12.00 1.29
C GLU A 69 1.25 11.08 0.25
N THR A 70 1.56 11.64 -0.92
CA THR A 70 2.34 10.97 -1.96
C THR A 70 3.83 10.95 -1.59
N SER A 71 4.62 10.06 -2.21
CA SER A 71 6.07 10.02 -2.02
C SER A 71 6.78 11.34 -2.35
N ASP A 72 6.14 12.18 -3.16
CA ASP A 72 6.64 13.50 -3.56
C ASP A 72 6.23 14.62 -2.59
N GLY A 73 5.55 14.30 -1.49
CA GLY A 73 5.10 15.25 -0.46
C GLY A 73 3.80 15.99 -0.80
N ASN A 74 3.11 15.64 -1.89
CA ASN A 74 1.81 16.22 -2.22
C ASN A 74 0.69 15.50 -1.46
N LEU A 75 -0.23 16.28 -0.88
CA LEU A 75 -1.46 15.77 -0.27
C LEU A 75 -2.56 15.62 -1.32
N VAL A 76 -3.16 14.42 -1.37
CA VAL A 76 -4.25 14.07 -2.29
C VAL A 76 -5.46 13.65 -1.47
N MET A 77 -6.61 14.27 -1.76
CA MET A 77 -7.89 13.92 -1.14
C MET A 77 -8.59 12.82 -1.96
N LEU A 78 -8.67 11.62 -1.41
CA LEU A 78 -9.31 10.46 -2.02
C LEU A 78 -10.80 10.40 -1.64
N GLN A 79 -11.61 11.05 -2.46
CA GLN A 79 -13.07 11.02 -2.36
C GLN A 79 -13.70 10.04 -3.36
N VAL A 80 -14.74 9.33 -2.95
CA VAL A 80 -15.46 8.39 -3.80
C VAL A 80 -15.90 9.03 -5.12
N ASN A 81 -15.73 8.31 -6.23
CA ASN A 81 -16.00 8.73 -7.60
C ASN A 81 -15.17 9.91 -8.11
N SER A 82 -14.20 10.42 -7.35
CA SER A 82 -13.25 11.44 -7.83
C SER A 82 -12.17 10.81 -8.71
N THR A 83 -11.55 11.63 -9.55
CA THR A 83 -10.43 11.23 -10.40
C THR A 83 -9.21 12.04 -9.99
N GLN A 84 -8.10 11.36 -9.69
CA GLN A 84 -6.87 11.98 -9.22
C GLN A 84 -5.69 11.54 -10.09
N LEU A 85 -4.72 12.44 -10.29
CA LEU A 85 -3.44 12.11 -10.92
C LEU A 85 -2.42 11.86 -9.81
N ILE A 86 -1.91 10.64 -9.72
CA ILE A 86 -0.99 10.21 -8.66
C ILE A 86 0.30 9.66 -9.26
N SER A 87 1.43 9.85 -8.56
CA SER A 87 2.70 9.26 -8.95
C SER A 87 2.73 7.76 -8.66
N VAL A 88 3.37 6.96 -9.51
CA VAL A 88 3.40 5.49 -9.39
C VAL A 88 4.22 5.01 -8.18
N GLY A 89 5.00 5.90 -7.54
CA GLY A 89 5.62 5.69 -6.24
C GLY A 89 4.67 5.76 -5.04
N PHE A 90 3.37 5.97 -5.28
CA PHE A 90 2.35 5.95 -4.25
C PHE A 90 2.29 4.57 -3.57
N ASN A 91 2.46 4.54 -2.24
CA ASN A 91 2.41 3.34 -1.42
C ASN A 91 0.96 2.82 -1.31
N ALA A 92 0.54 2.10 -2.34
CA ALA A 92 -0.81 1.58 -2.53
C ALA A 92 -1.22 0.46 -1.56
N CYS A 93 -0.31 -0.02 -0.71
CA CYS A 93 -0.56 -1.15 0.20
C CYS A 93 -1.64 -0.89 1.26
N GLN A 94 -2.23 0.32 1.34
CA GLN A 94 -3.34 0.61 2.25
C GLN A 94 -4.75 0.64 1.62
N GLY A 95 -4.94 0.39 0.31
CA GLY A 95 -6.33 0.27 -0.21
C GLY A 95 -6.58 0.48 -1.70
N VAL A 96 -5.59 0.30 -2.57
CA VAL A 96 -5.70 0.70 -4.00
C VAL A 96 -6.15 -0.45 -4.91
N ASP A 97 -6.51 -1.62 -4.35
CA ASP A 97 -7.27 -2.65 -5.09
C ASP A 97 -8.71 -2.16 -5.45
N LEU A 98 -9.05 -0.92 -5.04
CA LEU A 98 -10.30 -0.23 -5.27
C LEU A 98 -10.13 1.00 -6.17
N THR A 99 -9.26 0.94 -7.17
CA THR A 99 -9.04 2.04 -8.11
C THR A 99 -8.92 1.46 -9.51
N GLU A 100 -9.83 1.83 -10.41
CA GLU A 100 -9.70 1.48 -11.82
C GLU A 100 -8.57 2.32 -12.43
N PHE A 101 -7.56 1.63 -12.98
CA PHE A 101 -6.54 2.24 -13.81
C PHE A 101 -7.13 2.50 -15.19
N ASN A 102 -7.30 3.77 -15.55
CA ASN A 102 -7.47 4.13 -16.95
C ASN A 102 -6.08 4.42 -17.50
N GLU A 103 -5.60 3.57 -18.42
CA GLU A 103 -4.46 3.93 -19.24
C GLU A 103 -4.87 5.10 -20.14
N LEU A 104 -4.17 6.23 -20.04
CA LEU A 104 -4.25 7.32 -21.01
C LEU A 104 -3.54 6.93 -22.31
#